data_AF-A0A846CRP8-F1
#
_entry.id   AF-A0A846CRP8-F1
#
_cell.length_a   1.000
_cell.length_b   1.000
_cell.length_c   1.000
_cell.angle_alpha   90.00
_cell.angle_beta   90.00
_cell.angle_gamma   90.00
#
_symmetry.space_group_name_H-M   'P 1'
#
loop_
_entity.id
_entity.type
_entity.pdbx_description
1 polymer ?
#
loop_
_entity_poly.entity_id
_entity_poly.type
_entity_poly.pdbx_seq_one_letter_code
_entity_poly.pdbx_strand_id
1 'polypeptide(L)'
;MYFKDPTKIPLEIVLASADNTDGQIITVVKDIQEAEIVLGVLEKGSHGVMLTPNGIIDARELGQLCRKANNLEVSLEELEVTKISHIGMGERACVDTCSNFAKDEGILIGSYSQGMILVSSETHPLPYMPTRPFRVNAGAIHSYLVSSVSQTNYLSELSSGHKVLGVNCDGKAREIVVGRMKIEE
;
A
#
# COMPACT_ATOMS: atom_id res chain seq x y z
N MET A 1 -9.58 10.42 -21.80
CA MET A 1 -10.66 11.35 -21.40
C MET A 1 -10.07 12.53 -20.66
N TYR A 2 -10.66 13.72 -20.78
CA TYR A 2 -10.22 14.91 -20.05
C TYR A 2 -11.34 15.34 -19.09
N PHE A 3 -11.00 15.50 -17.81
CA PHE A 3 -11.96 15.87 -16.77
C PHE A 3 -11.62 17.26 -16.24
N LYS A 4 -12.52 18.23 -16.49
CA LYS A 4 -12.35 19.63 -16.06
C LYS A 4 -12.53 19.83 -14.56
N ASP A 5 -13.23 18.92 -13.89
CA ASP A 5 -13.53 19.04 -12.47
C ASP A 5 -12.25 18.80 -11.63
N PRO A 6 -11.88 19.73 -10.72
CA PRO A 6 -10.67 19.60 -9.92
C PRO A 6 -10.76 18.52 -8.84
N THR A 7 -11.96 18.10 -8.43
CA THR A 7 -12.17 17.13 -7.34
C THR A 7 -11.86 15.69 -7.72
N LYS A 8 -11.74 15.41 -9.03
CA LYS A 8 -11.55 14.06 -9.61
C LYS A 8 -12.70 13.07 -9.33
N ILE A 9 -13.77 13.48 -8.64
CA ILE A 9 -14.99 12.69 -8.44
C ILE A 9 -15.58 12.18 -9.79
N PRO A 10 -15.65 12.98 -10.88
CA PRO A 10 -16.14 12.46 -12.15
C PRO A 10 -15.28 11.32 -12.74
N LEU A 11 -13.97 11.36 -12.50
CA LEU A 11 -13.07 10.28 -12.90
C LEU A 11 -13.37 9.02 -12.06
N GLU A 12 -13.54 9.16 -10.75
CA GLU A 12 -13.89 8.04 -9.85
C GLU A 12 -15.17 7.33 -10.28
N ILE A 13 -16.20 8.10 -10.64
CA ILE A 13 -17.49 7.54 -11.11
C ILE A 13 -17.30 6.73 -12.40
N VAL A 14 -16.50 7.25 -13.34
CA VAL A 14 -16.21 6.54 -14.60
C VAL A 14 -15.38 5.28 -14.35
N LEU A 15 -14.37 5.34 -13.48
CA LEU A 15 -13.56 4.18 -13.08
C LEU A 15 -14.42 3.10 -12.42
N ALA A 16 -15.27 3.47 -11.45
CA ALA A 16 -16.18 2.54 -10.78
C ALA A 16 -17.20 1.91 -11.76
N SER A 17 -17.62 2.65 -12.78
CA SER A 17 -18.53 2.14 -13.81
C SER A 17 -17.82 1.20 -14.80
N ALA A 18 -16.53 1.41 -15.03
CA ALA A 18 -15.73 0.62 -15.97
C ALA A 18 -15.08 -0.62 -15.34
N ASP A 19 -15.17 -0.78 -14.02
CA ASP A 19 -14.48 -1.81 -13.23
C ASP A 19 -14.79 -3.27 -13.64
N ASN A 20 -15.89 -3.48 -14.39
CA ASN A 20 -16.31 -4.78 -14.95
C ASN A 20 -16.26 -4.82 -16.49
N THR A 21 -15.46 -3.97 -17.12
CA THR A 21 -15.33 -3.92 -18.59
C THR A 21 -13.89 -4.16 -19.02
N ASP A 22 -13.68 -4.72 -20.22
CA ASP A 22 -12.35 -4.94 -20.80
C ASP A 22 -11.69 -3.64 -21.34
N GLY A 23 -12.32 -2.49 -21.12
CA GLY A 23 -11.88 -1.20 -21.63
C GLY A 23 -10.80 -0.56 -20.76
N GLN A 24 -9.77 0.00 -21.40
CA GLN A 24 -8.76 0.80 -20.71
C GLN A 24 -9.14 2.30 -20.71
N ILE A 25 -8.96 2.94 -19.56
CA ILE A 25 -9.19 4.38 -19.38
C ILE A 25 -7.85 5.09 -19.31
N ILE A 26 -7.58 5.94 -20.30
CA ILE A 26 -6.44 6.85 -20.31
C ILE A 26 -6.93 8.26 -20.01
N THR A 27 -6.38 8.91 -19.00
CA THR A 27 -6.77 10.28 -18.58
C THR A 27 -5.77 11.32 -19.04
N VAL A 28 -6.24 12.39 -19.66
CA VAL A 28 -5.39 13.53 -20.04
C VAL A 28 -5.10 14.38 -18.81
N VAL A 29 -3.83 14.65 -18.55
CA VAL A 29 -3.34 15.44 -17.41
C VAL A 29 -2.54 16.64 -17.90
N LYS A 30 -2.59 17.73 -17.14
CA LYS A 30 -2.00 19.03 -17.47
C LYS A 30 -0.51 19.10 -17.12
N ASP A 31 -0.09 18.41 -16.06
CA ASP A 31 1.25 18.44 -15.50
C ASP A 31 1.54 17.15 -14.72
N ILE A 32 2.79 17.03 -14.25
CA ILE A 32 3.29 15.86 -13.51
C ILE A 32 2.59 15.71 -12.16
N GLN A 33 2.23 16.81 -11.51
CA GLN A 33 1.53 16.77 -10.22
C GLN A 33 0.12 16.19 -10.38
N GLU A 34 -0.61 16.59 -11.43
CA GLU A 34 -1.90 16.02 -11.76
C GLU A 34 -1.77 14.55 -12.20
N ALA A 35 -0.70 14.19 -12.91
CA ALA A 35 -0.39 12.80 -13.25
C ALA A 35 -0.26 11.91 -11.99
N GLU A 36 0.50 12.37 -10.99
CA GLU A 36 0.69 11.66 -9.71
C GLU A 36 -0.64 11.47 -8.98
N ILE A 37 -1.47 12.52 -8.91
CA ILE A 37 -2.80 12.45 -8.28
C ILE A 37 -3.68 11.44 -9.03
N VAL A 38 -3.79 11.56 -10.35
CA VAL A 38 -4.68 10.73 -11.19
C VAL A 38 -4.27 9.26 -11.21
N LEU A 39 -2.96 8.97 -11.16
CA LEU A 39 -2.46 7.60 -11.01
C LEU A 39 -2.77 7.03 -9.62
N GLY A 40 -2.89 7.87 -8.59
CA GLY A 40 -3.22 7.45 -7.21
C GLY A 40 -4.73 7.35 -6.90
N VAL A 41 -5.62 7.86 -7.76
CA VAL A 41 -7.08 7.83 -7.52
C VAL A 41 -7.58 6.38 -7.38
N LEU A 42 -8.28 6.07 -6.29
CA LEU A 42 -8.87 4.76 -5.95
C LEU A 42 -7.89 3.59 -5.80
N GLU A 43 -6.57 3.83 -5.69
CA GLU A 43 -5.52 2.79 -5.68
C GLU A 43 -5.49 1.86 -6.91
N LYS A 44 -6.42 2.06 -7.84
CA LYS A 44 -6.47 1.48 -9.19
C LYS A 44 -5.97 2.47 -10.24
N GLY A 45 -6.09 3.78 -9.97
CA GLY A 45 -5.81 4.86 -10.92
C GLY A 45 -6.68 4.77 -12.18
N SER A 46 -6.50 5.72 -13.10
CA SER A 46 -6.77 5.39 -14.50
C SER A 46 -5.70 4.41 -15.02
N HIS A 47 -6.09 3.47 -15.89
CA HIS A 47 -5.17 2.51 -16.53
C HIS A 47 -3.94 3.16 -17.16
N GLY A 48 -4.03 4.44 -17.54
CA GLY A 48 -2.86 5.26 -17.83
C GLY A 48 -3.19 6.74 -17.84
N VAL A 49 -2.16 7.56 -17.98
CA VAL A 49 -2.28 9.01 -18.14
C VAL A 49 -1.62 9.46 -19.44
N MET A 50 -2.15 10.51 -20.04
CA MET A 50 -1.60 11.15 -21.23
C MET A 50 -1.24 12.60 -20.89
N LEU A 51 0.05 12.92 -20.96
CA LEU A 51 0.59 14.26 -20.78
C LEU A 51 1.14 14.74 -22.13
N THR A 52 0.87 15.99 -22.49
CA THR A 52 1.61 16.66 -23.56
C THR A 52 2.85 17.30 -22.93
N PRO A 53 4.06 16.71 -23.10
CA PRO A 53 5.24 17.19 -22.39
C PRO A 53 5.71 18.54 -22.95
N ASN A 54 6.17 19.43 -22.08
CA ASN A 54 6.84 20.68 -22.48
C ASN A 54 8.34 20.48 -22.74
N GLY A 55 8.87 19.28 -22.46
CA GLY A 55 10.25 18.93 -22.70
C GLY A 55 10.59 17.51 -22.25
N ILE A 56 11.86 17.14 -22.37
CA ILE A 56 12.35 15.79 -22.02
C ILE A 56 12.23 15.46 -20.52
N ILE A 57 12.23 16.49 -19.67
CA ILE A 57 12.11 16.35 -18.21
C ILE A 57 10.73 15.77 -17.86
N ASP A 58 9.66 16.38 -18.36
CA ASP A 58 8.28 15.91 -18.15
C ASP A 58 8.10 14.44 -18.58
N ALA A 59 8.62 14.08 -19.76
CA ALA A 59 8.53 12.69 -20.24
C ALA A 59 9.27 11.70 -19.32
N ARG A 60 10.44 12.10 -18.81
CA ARG A 60 11.24 11.28 -17.88
C ARG A 60 10.54 11.12 -16.53
N GLU A 61 10.03 12.21 -15.97
CA GLU A 61 9.32 12.22 -14.68
C GLU A 61 8.04 11.41 -14.75
N LEU A 62 7.26 11.56 -15.82
CA LEU A 62 6.08 10.74 -16.04
C LEU A 62 6.44 9.25 -16.13
N GLY A 63 7.49 8.91 -16.88
CA GLY A 63 7.96 7.52 -16.95
C GLY A 63 8.43 6.96 -15.60
N GLN A 64 8.98 7.80 -14.71
CA GLN A 64 9.33 7.40 -13.35
C GLN A 64 8.09 7.18 -12.48
N LEU A 65 7.08 8.06 -12.56
CA LEU A 65 5.80 7.89 -11.87
C LEU A 65 5.12 6.58 -12.27
N CYS A 66 5.00 6.31 -13.57
CA CYS A 66 4.38 5.07 -14.06
C CYS A 66 5.15 3.81 -13.63
N ARG A 67 6.48 3.84 -13.56
CA ARG A 67 7.27 2.71 -13.06
C ARG A 67 7.10 2.49 -11.57
N LYS A 68 7.09 3.56 -10.77
CA LYS A 68 6.84 3.45 -9.32
C LYS A 68 5.45 2.88 -9.03
N ALA A 69 4.45 3.24 -9.84
CA ALA A 69 3.11 2.71 -9.71
C ALA A 69 3.00 1.21 -10.04
N ASN A 70 3.89 0.68 -10.89
CA ASN A 70 3.76 -0.67 -11.44
C ASN A 70 4.78 -1.72 -10.92
N ASN A 71 5.89 -1.34 -10.29
CA ASN A 71 7.05 -2.24 -10.10
C ASN A 71 7.61 -2.32 -8.66
N LEU A 72 6.76 -2.36 -7.63
CA LEU A 72 7.24 -2.76 -6.31
C LEU A 72 7.01 -4.26 -6.18
N GLU A 73 8.07 -5.05 -6.27
CA GLU A 73 8.06 -6.49 -6.06
C GLU A 73 9.03 -6.86 -4.94
N VAL A 74 8.62 -7.81 -4.10
CA VAL A 74 9.41 -8.40 -3.03
C VAL A 74 9.47 -9.89 -3.25
N SER A 75 10.67 -10.47 -3.24
CA SER A 75 10.82 -11.93 -3.28
C SER A 75 10.35 -12.53 -1.96
N LEU A 76 9.35 -13.40 -2.02
CA LEU A 76 8.83 -14.13 -0.87
C LEU A 76 9.15 -15.62 -1.02
N GLU A 77 9.40 -16.27 0.11
CA GLU A 77 9.55 -17.72 0.21
C GLU A 77 8.64 -18.24 1.32
N GLU A 78 8.09 -19.44 1.12
CA GLU A 78 7.27 -20.09 2.14
C GLU A 78 8.13 -20.57 3.32
N LEU A 79 7.64 -20.35 4.54
CA LEU A 79 8.30 -20.73 5.78
C LEU A 79 7.38 -21.63 6.63
N GLU A 80 7.97 -22.59 7.33
CA GLU A 80 7.26 -23.41 8.31
C GLU A 80 7.51 -22.89 9.74
N VAL A 81 6.43 -22.67 10.49
CA VAL A 81 6.52 -22.33 11.91
C VAL A 81 6.84 -23.59 12.71
N THR A 82 8.10 -23.75 13.11
CA THR A 82 8.58 -24.94 13.83
C THR A 82 8.32 -24.91 15.33
N LYS A 83 8.19 -23.73 15.94
CA LYS A 83 7.96 -23.56 17.38
C LYS A 83 7.37 -22.20 17.71
N ILE A 84 6.45 -22.17 18.68
CA ILE A 84 5.95 -20.95 19.32
C ILE A 84 6.32 -21.02 20.80
N SER A 85 6.87 -19.95 21.37
CA SER A 85 7.26 -19.88 22.78
C SER A 85 6.73 -18.60 23.43
N HIS A 86 6.14 -18.74 24.62
CA HIS A 86 5.72 -17.59 25.41
C HIS A 86 6.94 -16.97 26.12
N ILE A 87 7.17 -15.67 25.95
CA ILE A 87 8.35 -14.96 26.48
C ILE A 87 8.03 -13.92 27.55
N GLY A 88 6.75 -13.74 27.89
CA GLY A 88 6.28 -12.73 28.84
C GLY A 88 5.23 -11.80 28.25
N MET A 89 4.80 -10.82 29.02
CA MET A 89 3.91 -9.75 28.56
C MET A 89 4.73 -8.60 28.00
N GLY A 90 4.18 -7.90 27.02
CA GLY A 90 4.79 -6.72 26.42
C GLY A 90 3.81 -5.99 25.51
N GLU A 91 4.13 -4.73 25.21
CA GLU A 91 3.28 -3.89 24.37
C GLU A 91 3.24 -4.40 22.91
N ARG A 92 2.04 -4.36 22.33
CA ARG A 92 1.78 -4.71 20.94
C ARG A 92 1.35 -3.49 20.13
N ALA A 93 1.69 -3.50 18.85
CA ALA A 93 1.36 -2.46 17.89
C ALA A 93 0.39 -2.98 16.81
N CYS A 94 -0.63 -2.19 16.51
CA CYS A 94 -1.46 -2.35 15.33
C CYS A 94 -1.23 -1.18 14.37
N VAL A 95 -1.03 -1.48 13.09
CA VAL A 95 -0.94 -0.49 12.02
C VAL A 95 -2.33 -0.33 11.40
N ASP A 96 -2.93 0.84 11.53
CA ASP A 96 -4.12 1.23 10.78
C ASP A 96 -3.70 2.04 9.56
N THR A 97 -4.08 1.61 8.37
CA THR A 97 -3.80 2.27 7.10
C THR A 97 -4.96 3.16 6.65
N CYS A 98 -4.68 4.09 5.75
CA CYS A 98 -5.69 4.92 5.09
C CYS A 98 -6.42 4.20 3.95
N SER A 99 -6.04 2.96 3.68
CA SER A 99 -6.53 2.14 2.57
C SER A 99 -6.79 0.72 3.04
N ASN A 100 -7.71 0.03 2.36
CA ASN A 100 -7.97 -1.38 2.62
C ASN A 100 -6.92 -2.26 1.92
N PHE A 101 -6.55 -3.34 2.59
CA PHE A 101 -5.80 -4.46 2.06
C PHE A 101 -6.72 -5.42 1.30
N ALA A 102 -6.20 -6.04 0.25
CA ALA A 102 -6.81 -7.23 -0.35
C ALA A 102 -6.70 -8.44 0.61
N LYS A 103 -7.42 -9.52 0.31
CA LYS A 103 -7.47 -10.71 1.18
C LYS A 103 -6.11 -11.36 1.38
N ASP A 104 -5.27 -11.34 0.37
CA ASP A 104 -3.92 -11.90 0.35
C ASP A 104 -2.84 -10.86 0.67
N GLU A 105 -3.23 -9.64 1.09
CA GLU A 105 -2.29 -8.57 1.42
C GLU A 105 -2.06 -8.39 2.93
N GLY A 106 -0.86 -7.96 3.24
CA GLY A 106 -0.40 -7.60 4.58
C GLY A 106 0.78 -6.64 4.54
N ILE A 107 1.58 -6.64 5.60
CA ILE A 107 2.84 -5.88 5.67
C ILE A 107 3.96 -6.80 6.14
N LEU A 108 5.20 -6.45 5.79
CA LEU A 108 6.40 -7.20 6.17
C LEU A 108 6.90 -6.75 7.54
N ILE A 109 6.93 -7.66 8.50
CA ILE A 109 7.36 -7.42 9.89
C ILE A 109 8.44 -8.41 10.29
N GLY A 110 9.43 -7.96 11.06
CA GLY A 110 10.51 -8.82 11.54
C GLY A 110 11.13 -8.32 12.84
N SER A 111 11.66 -9.23 13.66
CA SER A 111 12.45 -8.84 14.84
C SER A 111 13.83 -8.28 14.46
N TYR A 112 14.28 -8.50 13.22
CA TYR A 112 15.52 -7.98 12.65
C TYR A 112 15.23 -7.24 11.35
N SER A 113 16.05 -6.23 11.02
CA SER A 113 15.86 -5.43 9.80
C SER A 113 16.07 -6.19 8.49
N GLN A 114 16.67 -7.38 8.52
CA GLN A 114 16.95 -8.21 7.33
C GLN A 114 16.09 -9.48 7.23
N GLY A 115 15.27 -9.79 8.24
CA GLY A 115 14.47 -11.01 8.29
C GLY A 115 13.01 -10.67 8.57
N MET A 116 12.19 -10.68 7.53
CA MET A 116 10.80 -10.26 7.57
C MET A 116 9.85 -11.43 7.29
N ILE A 117 8.66 -11.36 7.87
CA ILE A 117 7.55 -12.27 7.64
C ILE A 117 6.37 -11.44 7.14
N LEU A 118 5.65 -11.96 6.15
CA LEU A 118 4.40 -11.36 5.68
C LEU A 118 3.30 -11.57 6.73
N VAL A 119 2.88 -10.49 7.38
CA VAL A 119 1.80 -10.51 8.38
C VAL A 119 0.50 -10.07 7.72
N SER A 120 -0.45 -11.01 7.62
CA SER A 120 -1.77 -10.77 7.03
C SER A 120 -2.52 -9.63 7.73
N SER A 121 -3.23 -8.85 6.94
CA SER A 121 -4.25 -7.92 7.42
C SER A 121 -5.44 -8.66 8.05
N GLU A 122 -6.29 -7.92 8.80
CA GLU A 122 -7.54 -8.44 9.38
C GLU A 122 -8.68 -8.55 8.35
N THR A 123 -8.36 -9.11 7.18
CA THR A 123 -9.30 -9.39 6.07
C THR A 123 -9.98 -10.75 6.19
N HIS A 124 -9.49 -11.61 7.10
CA HIS A 124 -10.02 -12.95 7.35
C HIS A 124 -10.96 -12.95 8.57
N PRO A 125 -12.14 -13.61 8.48
CA PRO A 125 -13.15 -13.56 9.52
C PRO A 125 -12.68 -14.27 10.80
N LEU A 126 -12.94 -13.62 11.95
CA LEU A 126 -12.80 -14.22 13.27
C LEU A 126 -14.20 -14.47 13.87
N PRO A 127 -14.39 -15.50 14.73
CA PRO A 127 -15.72 -15.89 15.21
C PRO A 127 -16.50 -14.83 16.00
N TYR A 128 -15.83 -13.78 16.49
CA TYR A 128 -16.36 -12.83 17.47
C TYR A 128 -16.07 -11.37 17.12
N MET A 129 -15.51 -11.08 15.94
CA MET A 129 -15.16 -9.72 15.56
C MET A 129 -15.30 -9.50 14.05
N PRO A 130 -15.86 -8.35 13.62
CA PRO A 130 -15.85 -7.98 12.21
C PRO A 130 -14.42 -7.75 11.71
N THR A 131 -14.21 -8.02 10.42
CA THR A 131 -12.93 -7.73 9.73
C THR A 131 -12.68 -6.24 9.68
N ARG A 132 -11.42 -5.84 9.82
CA ARG A 132 -10.96 -4.47 9.62
C ARG A 132 -9.88 -4.50 8.53
N PRO A 133 -10.28 -4.48 7.25
CA PRO A 133 -9.36 -4.71 6.14
C PRO A 133 -8.29 -3.62 5.99
N PHE A 134 -8.30 -2.55 6.79
CA PHE A 134 -7.25 -1.52 6.88
C PHE A 134 -6.28 -1.74 8.05
N ARG A 135 -6.39 -2.85 8.79
CA ARG A 135 -5.61 -3.11 10.01
C ARG A 135 -4.69 -4.31 9.86
N VAL A 136 -3.46 -4.17 10.35
CA VAL A 136 -2.56 -5.28 10.63
C VAL A 136 -2.19 -5.30 12.12
N ASN A 137 -2.30 -6.48 12.75
CA ASN A 137 -1.74 -6.73 14.09
C ASN A 137 -0.24 -7.01 13.94
N ALA A 138 0.59 -5.98 14.05
CA ALA A 138 2.00 -6.01 13.67
C ALA A 138 2.94 -6.58 14.75
N GLY A 139 2.41 -7.14 15.84
CA GLY A 139 3.22 -7.76 16.88
C GLY A 139 3.80 -6.75 17.87
N ALA A 140 5.01 -7.00 18.37
CA ALA A 140 5.61 -6.22 19.45
C ALA A 140 6.27 -4.93 18.96
N ILE A 141 6.22 -3.86 19.76
CA ILE A 141 6.67 -2.49 19.40
C ILE A 141 8.12 -2.39 18.89
N HIS A 142 9.00 -3.30 19.33
CA HIS A 142 10.41 -3.36 18.93
C HIS A 142 10.64 -3.94 17.52
N SER A 143 9.59 -4.49 16.88
CA SER A 143 9.75 -5.13 15.58
C SER A 143 9.97 -4.09 14.49
N TYR A 144 10.73 -4.46 13.48
CA TYR A 144 10.90 -3.70 12.26
C TYR A 144 9.76 -3.96 11.29
N LEU A 145 9.53 -2.98 10.43
CA LEU A 145 8.70 -3.10 9.24
C LEU A 145 9.44 -2.58 8.01
N VAL A 146 9.00 -2.97 6.83
CA VAL A 146 9.50 -2.43 5.56
C VAL A 146 8.67 -1.22 5.15
N SER A 147 9.27 -0.02 5.18
CA SER A 147 8.62 1.23 4.78
C SER A 147 8.77 1.53 3.29
N SER A 148 9.86 1.06 2.68
CA SER A 148 10.09 1.04 1.24
C SER A 148 11.08 -0.08 0.88
N VAL A 149 11.30 -0.35 -0.41
CA VAL A 149 12.17 -1.45 -0.89
C VAL A 149 13.57 -1.43 -0.25
N SER A 150 14.07 -0.27 0.14
CA SER A 150 15.40 -0.11 0.74
C SER A 150 15.39 0.44 2.17
N GLN A 151 14.23 0.51 2.83
CA GLN A 151 14.12 1.14 4.14
C GLN A 151 13.26 0.33 5.09
N THR A 152 13.77 0.19 6.32
CA THR A 152 13.03 -0.38 7.45
C THR A 152 12.89 0.65 8.56
N ASN A 153 11.78 0.59 9.29
CA ASN A 153 11.53 1.40 10.48
C ASN A 153 11.12 0.52 11.65
N TYR A 154 11.36 0.98 12.88
CA TYR A 154 10.72 0.33 14.03
C TYR A 154 9.22 0.66 14.03
N LEU A 155 8.40 -0.29 14.49
CA LEU A 155 6.96 -0.05 14.67
C LEU A 155 6.69 1.13 15.61
N SER A 156 7.52 1.29 16.65
CA SER A 156 7.43 2.41 17.60
C SER A 156 7.70 3.79 16.98
N GLU A 157 8.33 3.87 15.80
CA GLU A 157 8.63 5.12 15.12
C GLU A 157 7.52 5.55 14.15
N LEU A 158 6.58 4.67 13.85
CA LEU A 158 5.54 4.97 12.88
C LEU A 158 4.54 5.99 13.42
N SER A 159 4.24 6.98 12.58
CA SER A 159 3.25 8.02 12.84
C SER A 159 2.30 8.17 11.65
N SER A 160 1.22 8.93 11.87
CA SER A 160 0.25 9.23 10.82
C SER A 160 0.95 9.94 9.64
N GLY A 161 0.63 9.51 8.43
CA GLY A 161 1.24 10.02 7.20
C GLY A 161 2.53 9.31 6.77
N HIS A 162 3.10 8.43 7.60
CA HIS A 162 4.17 7.55 7.15
C HIS A 162 3.68 6.62 6.05
N LYS A 163 4.59 6.22 5.15
CA LYS A 163 4.32 5.23 4.11
C LYS A 163 4.92 3.88 4.49
N VAL A 164 4.20 2.81 4.17
CA VAL A 164 4.64 1.42 4.33
C VAL A 164 4.38 0.63 3.06
N LEU A 165 5.01 -0.52 2.91
CA LEU A 165 4.69 -1.44 1.81
C LEU A 165 3.60 -2.42 2.23
N GLY A 166 2.44 -2.32 1.56
CA GLY A 166 1.49 -3.42 1.49
C GLY A 166 2.00 -4.44 0.49
N VAL A 167 2.04 -5.72 0.87
CA VAL A 167 2.60 -6.81 0.06
C VAL A 167 1.61 -7.97 0.02
N ASN A 168 1.39 -8.54 -1.15
CA ASN A 168 0.56 -9.72 -1.34
C ASN A 168 1.37 -11.02 -1.32
N CYS A 169 0.71 -12.18 -1.30
CA CYS A 169 1.38 -13.48 -1.27
C CYS A 169 2.25 -13.78 -2.51
N ASP A 170 1.99 -13.13 -3.66
CA ASP A 170 2.83 -13.24 -4.87
C ASP A 170 4.05 -12.31 -4.84
N GLY A 171 4.22 -11.52 -3.78
CA GLY A 171 5.30 -10.54 -3.65
C GLY A 171 5.04 -9.20 -4.33
N LYS A 172 3.87 -8.99 -4.93
CA LYS A 172 3.49 -7.66 -5.43
C LYS A 172 3.28 -6.73 -4.26
N ALA A 173 3.85 -5.54 -4.37
CA ALA A 173 3.84 -4.55 -3.33
C ALA A 173 3.29 -3.21 -3.84
N ARG A 174 2.81 -2.39 -2.91
CA ARG A 174 2.37 -1.02 -3.15
C ARG A 174 2.59 -0.17 -1.91
N GLU A 175 2.80 1.12 -2.11
CA GLU A 175 2.86 2.06 -0.99
C GLU A 175 1.46 2.26 -0.39
N ILE A 176 1.37 2.19 0.93
CA ILE A 176 0.15 2.45 1.69
C ILE A 176 0.46 3.48 2.77
N VAL A 177 -0.43 4.44 2.95
CA VAL A 177 -0.29 5.47 3.99
C VAL A 177 -0.80 4.94 5.32
N VAL A 178 -0.02 5.16 6.39
CA VAL A 178 -0.41 4.89 7.77
C VAL A 178 -1.36 6.00 8.24
N GLY A 179 -2.56 5.62 8.64
CA GLY A 179 -3.51 6.53 9.27
C GLY A 179 -3.21 6.70 10.76
N ARG A 180 -3.00 5.58 11.46
CA ARG A 180 -2.77 5.56 12.91
C ARG A 180 -1.90 4.37 13.32
N MET A 181 -0.99 4.61 14.25
CA MET A 181 -0.33 3.57 15.04
C MET A 181 -1.05 3.40 16.38
N LYS A 182 -1.49 2.18 16.70
CA LYS A 182 -2.16 1.88 17.98
C LYS A 182 -1.28 0.94 18.80
N ILE A 183 -0.76 1.43 19.91
CA ILE A 183 -0.01 0.64 20.90
C ILE A 183 -0.96 0.22 22.02
N GLU A 184 -0.93 -1.06 22.40
CA GLU A 184 -1.78 -1.66 23.44
C GLU A 184 -0.93 -2.53 24.38
N GLU A 185 -1.25 -2.50 25.68
CA GLU A 185 -0.73 -3.41 26.71
C GLU A 185 -1.47 -4.77 26.73
#